data_AF-A0A139AES1-F1
#
_entry.id   AF-A0A139AES1-F1
#
_cell.length_a   1.000
_cell.length_b   1.000
_cell.length_c   1.000
_cell.angle_alpha   90.00
_cell.angle_beta   90.00
_cell.angle_gamma   90.00
#
_symmetry.space_group_name_H-M   'P 1'
#
loop_
_entity.id
_entity.type
_entity.pdbx_description
1 polymer ?
#
loop_
_entity_poly.entity_id
_entity_poly.type
_entity_poly.pdbx_seq_one_letter_code
_entity_poly.pdbx_strand_id
1 'polypeptide(L)' 'MASNSLPVVVTVQGTMRGSASSVCRKFLNVPFADPPQRWKPPTSPTPWEGVRDAIQYGNVCPQPKKIIRRCTTLRT' A
#
# COMPACT_ATOMS: atom_id res chain seq x y z
N MET A 1 11.13 -16.48 -22.77
CA MET A 1 10.29 -17.04 -21.68
C MET A 1 10.61 -16.25 -20.42
N ALA A 2 9.92 -15.14 -20.15
CA ALA A 2 10.16 -14.39 -18.91
C ALA A 2 9.63 -15.24 -17.75
N SER A 3 10.51 -15.70 -16.88
CA SER A 3 10.13 -16.47 -15.69
C SER A 3 9.17 -15.62 -14.87
N ASN A 4 7.90 -16.05 -14.78
CA ASN A 4 6.86 -15.44 -13.97
C ASN A 4 7.09 -15.75 -12.48
N SER A 5 8.33 -15.56 -12.02
CA SER A 5 8.74 -15.77 -10.64
C SER A 5 8.29 -14.57 -9.83
N LEU A 6 7.41 -14.80 -8.87
CA LEU A 6 7.01 -13.77 -7.91
C LEU A 6 8.26 -13.32 -7.14
N PRO A 7 8.69 -12.04 -7.25
CA PRO A 7 9.92 -11.58 -6.63
C PRO A 7 9.76 -11.62 -5.10
N VAL A 8 10.67 -12.34 -4.43
CA VAL A 8 10.74 -12.41 -2.97
C VAL A 8 11.92 -11.57 -2.48
N VAL A 9 11.68 -10.68 -1.51
CA VAL A 9 12.67 -9.75 -0.97
C VAL A 9 12.65 -9.80 0.55
N VAL A 10 13.83 -9.80 1.16
CA VAL A 10 14.01 -9.72 2.62
C VAL A 10 14.12 -8.26 3.03
N THR A 11 13.34 -7.85 4.02
CA THR A 11 13.40 -6.51 4.61
C THR A 11 13.66 -6.58 6.11
N VAL A 12 13.93 -5.43 6.73
CA VAL A 12 14.19 -5.31 8.17
C VAL A 12 13.05 -5.90 9.01
N GLN A 13 11.83 -5.86 8.51
CA GLN A 13 10.62 -6.28 9.24
C GLN A 13 10.18 -7.71 8.92
N GLY A 14 10.74 -8.33 7.88
CA GLY A 14 10.34 -9.66 7.42
C GLY A 14 10.49 -9.85 5.92
N THR A 15 10.12 -11.02 5.44
CA THR A 15 10.21 -11.38 4.02
C THR A 15 8.89 -11.03 3.30
N MET A 16 8.98 -10.53 2.06
CA MET A 16 7.82 -10.15 1.27
C MET A 16 7.87 -10.70 -0.15
N ARG A 17 6.69 -11.02 -0.69
CA ARG A 17 6.48 -11.47 -2.06
C ARG A 17 5.72 -10.40 -2.84
N GLY A 18 6.33 -9.88 -3.89
CA GLY A 18 5.73 -8.90 -4.79
C GLY A 18 5.22 -9.52 -6.09
N SER A 19 4.83 -8.65 -7.02
CA SER A 19 4.56 -9.04 -8.41
C SER A 19 5.62 -8.45 -9.34
N ALA A 20 6.00 -9.22 -10.37
CA ALA A 20 6.83 -8.73 -11.45
C ALA A 20 5.95 -8.36 -12.65
N SER A 21 6.19 -7.19 -13.22
CA SER A 21 5.64 -6.77 -14.51
C SER A 21 6.77 -6.70 -15.54
N SER A 22 6.45 -6.51 -16.82
CA SER A 22 7.45 -6.40 -17.89
C SER A 22 8.42 -5.23 -17.70
N VAL A 23 8.01 -4.20 -16.97
CA VAL A 23 8.77 -2.95 -16.80
C VAL A 23 9.33 -2.78 -15.38
N CYS A 24 8.66 -3.33 -14.36
CA CYS A 24 9.06 -3.10 -12.97
C CYS A 24 8.58 -4.20 -12.01
N ARG A 25 9.21 -4.26 -10.83
CA ARG A 25 8.76 -5.06 -9.69
C ARG A 25 7.88 -4.20 -8.80
N LYS A 26 6.74 -4.73 -8.36
CA LYS A 26 5.73 -4.03 -7.58
C LYS A 26 5.53 -4.75 -6.24
N PHE A 27 5.65 -3.98 -5.16
CA PHE A 27 5.34 -4.42 -3.80
C PHE A 27 4.29 -3.46 -3.24
N LEU A 28 3.07 -3.94 -3.09
CA LEU A 28 1.91 -3.18 -2.64
C LEU A 28 1.59 -3.54 -1.18
N ASN A 29 1.11 -2.57 -0.40
CA ASN A 29 0.73 -2.77 1.02
C ASN A 29 1.87 -3.17 1.97
N VAL A 30 3.05 -2.54 1.81
CA VAL A 30 4.18 -2.70 2.74
C VAL A 30 3.93 -1.85 4.00
N PRO A 31 3.84 -2.45 5.21
CA PRO A 31 3.65 -1.70 6.44
C PRO A 31 4.93 -0.95 6.82
N PHE A 32 4.81 0.36 7.02
CA PHE A 32 5.92 1.21 7.47
C PHE A 32 5.77 1.68 8.91
N ALA A 33 4.57 1.53 9.48
CA ALA A 33 4.22 1.91 10.84
C ALA A 33 3.11 0.98 11.33
N ASP A 34 3.01 0.84 12.65
CA ASP A 34 1.90 0.13 13.29
C ASP A 34 0.56 0.89 13.13
N PRO A 35 -0.59 0.20 13.29
CA PRO A 35 -1.89 0.83 13.24
C PRO A 35 -1.96 2.08 14.12
N PRO A 36 -2.38 3.23 13.57
CA PRO A 36 -2.24 4.51 14.25
C PRO A 36 -3.14 4.55 15.49
N GLN A 37 -2.53 4.82 16.64
CA GLN A 37 -3.28 5.27 17.80
C GLN A 37 -3.68 6.72 17.58
N ARG A 38 -4.97 7.03 17.80
CA ARG A 38 -5.50 8.36 17.48
C ARG A 38 -4.72 9.45 18.25
N TRP A 39 -4.26 10.46 17.52
CA TRP A 39 -3.51 11.63 18.02
C TRP A 39 -2.16 11.30 18.68
N LYS A 40 -1.57 10.14 18.39
CA LYS A 40 -0.22 9.79 18.80
C LYS A 40 0.72 9.71 17.59
N PRO A 41 2.03 9.90 17.80
CA PRO A 41 3.00 9.65 16.74
C PRO A 41 2.95 8.19 16.28
N PRO A 42 3.29 7.92 15.01
CA PRO A 42 3.38 6.56 14.51
C PRO A 42 4.51 5.80 15.21
N THR A 43 4.27 4.54 15.52
CA THR A 43 5.29 3.61 16.03
C THR A 43 5.78 2.69 14.91
N SER A 44 7.00 2.17 15.05
CA SER A 44 7.57 1.20 14.13
C SER A 44 6.64 -0.02 13.98
N PRO A 45 6.57 -0.63 12.79
CA PRO A 45 5.70 -1.76 12.55
C PRO A 45 6.20 -2.99 13.30
N THR A 46 5.28 -3.82 13.76
CA THR A 46 5.62 -5.14 14.33
C THR A 46 6.16 -6.05 13.22
N PRO A 47 7.34 -6.69 13.41
CA PRO A 47 7.89 -7.62 12.43
C PRO A 47 6.97 -8.84 12.28
N TRP A 48 6.99 -9.48 11.11
CA TRP A 48 6.19 -10.67 10.84
C TRP A 48 7.07 -11.87 10.50
N GLU A 49 6.59 -13.05 10.87
CA GLU A 49 7.20 -14.31 10.50
C GLU A 49 6.66 -14.80 9.15
N GLY A 50 7.52 -15.45 8.38
CA GLY A 50 7.19 -15.98 7.06
C GLY A 50 7.22 -14.94 5.94
N VAL A 51 6.46 -15.22 4.87
CA VAL A 51 6.44 -14.41 3.65
C VAL A 51 5.10 -13.69 3.54
N ARG A 52 5.14 -12.35 3.58
CA ARG A 52 3.95 -11.51 3.42
C ARG A 52 3.68 -11.19 1.95
N ASP A 53 2.43 -11.36 1.55
CA ASP A 53 1.98 -11.06 0.19
C ASP A 53 1.76 -9.56 -0.03
N ALA A 54 2.63 -8.96 -0.84
CA ALA A 54 2.64 -7.56 -1.21
C ALA A 54 2.15 -7.35 -2.65
N ILE A 55 1.04 -7.98 -3.01
CA ILE A 55 0.48 -7.96 -4.38
C ILE A 55 -0.84 -7.17 -4.50
N GLN A 56 -1.48 -6.83 -3.38
CA GLN A 56 -2.76 -6.13 -3.34
C GLN A 56 -2.62 -4.77 -2.63
N TYR A 57 -3.46 -3.80 -2.98
CA TYR A 57 -3.53 -2.52 -2.28
C TYR A 57 -4.18 -2.69 -0.90
N GLY A 58 -3.65 -1.97 0.08
CA GLY A 58 -4.24 -1.87 1.43
C GLY A 58 -5.32 -0.79 1.50
N ASN A 59 -5.93 -0.67 2.68
CA ASN A 59 -6.93 0.34 2.95
C ASN A 59 -6.32 1.75 2.90
N VAL A 60 -7.01 2.67 2.23
CA VAL A 60 -6.65 4.09 2.22
C VAL A 60 -7.08 4.77 3.52
N CYS A 61 -6.45 5.91 3.84
CA CYS A 61 -6.83 6.71 4.99
C CYS A 61 -8.30 7.17 4.91
N PRO A 62 -9.01 7.28 6.05
CA PRO A 62 -10.34 7.88 6.08
C PRO A 62 -10.29 9.33 5.58
N GLN A 63 -10.93 9.59 4.43
CA GLN A 63 -11.03 10.93 3.84
C GLN A 63 -12.48 11.18 3.40
N PRO A 64 -12.99 12.41 3.52
CA PRO A 64 -14.30 12.75 2.98
C PRO A 64 -14.29 12.58 1.46
N LYS A 65 -15.36 12.01 0.90
CA LYS A 65 -15.51 11.90 -0.55
C LYS A 65 -15.54 13.30 -1.16
N LYS A 66 -14.73 13.53 -2.19
CA LYS A 66 -14.72 14.81 -2.92
C LYS A 66 -16.07 14.97 -3.63
N ILE A 67 -16.95 15.83 -3.11
CA ILE A 67 -18.15 16.24 -3.83
C ILE A 67 -17.69 17.21 -4.92
N ILE A 68 -17.61 16.73 -6.16
CA ILE A 68 -17.43 17.62 -7.30
C ILE A 68 -18.76 18.34 -7.49
N ARG A 69 -18.88 19.55 -6.93
CA ARG A 69 -20.00 20.42 -7.25
C ARG A 69 -19.83 20.88 -8.70
N ARG A 70 -20.57 20.27 -9.63
CA ARG A 70 -20.74 20.87 -10.96
C ARG A 70 -21.40 22.23 -10.73
N CYS A 71 -20.67 23.30 -11.04
CA CYS A 71 -21.23 24.65 -11.07
C CYS A 71 -22.20 24.70 -12.26
N THR A 72 -23.47 24.41 -12.03
CA THR A 72 -24.55 24.46 -13.04
C THR A 72 -25.43 25.70 -12.88
N THR A 73 -24.91 26.79 -12.31
CA THR A 73 -25.58 28.09 -12.41
C THR A 73 -24.99 28.86 -13.58
N LEU A 74 -25.70 28.87 -14.70
CA LEU A 74 -25.55 29.89 -15.74
C LEU A 74 -25.72 31.25 -15.05
N ARG A 75 -24.64 32.02 -14.98
CA ARG A 75 -24.70 33.43 -14.62
C ARG A 75 -25.21 34.16 -15.87
N THR A 76 -26.47 34.58 -15.84
CA THR A 76 -27.03 35.59 -16.74
C THR A 76 -26.53 36.98 -16.36
#